data_AF-A0A5C1ADN4-F1
#
_entry.id   AF-A0A5C1ADN4-F1
#
_cell.length_a   1.000
_cell.length_b   1.000
_cell.length_c   1.000
_cell.angle_alpha   90.00
_cell.angle_beta   90.00
_cell.angle_gamma   90.00
#
_symmetry.space_group_name_H-M   'P 1'
#
loop_
_entity.id
_entity.type
_entity.pdbx_description
1 polymer ?
#
loop_
_entity_poly.entity_id
_entity_poly.type
_entity_poly.pdbx_seq_one_letter_code
_entity_poly.pdbx_strand_id
1 'polypeptide(L)' 'MVTHNPNLAVACDAEQIVCAWIEPKDGHRVKYVAGSIENPEINRTVLNVLEGTRPAFDNREAKYLADEIG' A
#
# COMPACT_ATOMS: atom_id res chain seq x y z
N MET A 1 1.14 -10.09 13.42
CA MET A 1 1.92 -10.64 12.28
C MET A 1 2.95 -9.60 11.89
N VAL A 2 4.22 -9.98 11.69
CA VAL A 2 5.26 -9.08 11.15
C VAL A 2 5.69 -9.66 9.80
N THR A 3 5.48 -8.92 8.72
CA THR A 3 5.71 -9.39 7.35
C THR A 3 6.32 -8.27 6.50
N HIS A 4 7.25 -8.65 5.63
CA HIS A 4 7.73 -7.79 4.55
C HIS A 4 6.91 -7.96 3.27
N ASN A 5 5.96 -8.91 3.23
CA ASN A 5 5.06 -9.11 2.10
C ASN A 5 3.77 -8.31 2.32
N PRO A 6 3.60 -7.15 1.64
CA PRO A 6 2.45 -6.27 1.83
C PRO A 6 1.13 -6.93 1.45
N ASN A 7 1.12 -7.90 0.53
CA ASN A 7 -0.10 -8.64 0.16
C ASN A 7 -0.68 -9.41 1.36
N LEU A 8 0.19 -9.94 2.21
CA LEU A 8 -0.22 -10.68 3.41
C LEU A 8 -0.71 -9.73 4.51
N ALA A 9 -0.16 -8.51 4.60
CA ALA A 9 -0.60 -7.50 5.57
C ALA A 9 -2.05 -7.02 5.28
N VAL A 10 -2.44 -7.03 4.00
CA VAL A 10 -3.78 -6.65 3.54
C VAL A 10 -4.78 -7.79 3.64
N ALA A 11 -4.40 -8.99 3.21
CA ALA A 11 -5.28 -10.15 3.19
C ALA A 11 -5.70 -10.63 4.59
N CYS A 12 -5.04 -10.15 5.64
CA CYS A 12 -5.30 -10.56 7.03
C CYS A 12 -6.36 -9.73 7.76
N ASP A 13 -7.14 -8.87 7.09
CA ASP A 13 -8.19 -8.06 7.71
C ASP A 13 -7.69 -7.33 8.97
N ALA A 14 -6.51 -6.73 8.83
CA ALA A 14 -5.79 -6.19 9.96
C ALA A 14 -6.53 -4.97 10.55
N GLU A 15 -7.02 -5.10 11.78
CA GLU A 15 -7.61 -4.00 12.56
C GLU A 15 -6.63 -2.82 12.73
N GLN A 16 -5.32 -3.11 12.70
CA GLN A 16 -4.27 -2.10 12.79
C GLN A 16 -3.07 -2.44 11.89
N ILE A 17 -2.74 -1.49 11.01
CA ILE A 17 -1.57 -1.50 10.15
C ILE A 17 -0.66 -0.36 10.59
N VAL A 18 0.65 -0.63 10.70
CA VAL A 18 1.67 0.38 11.01
C VAL A 18 2.63 0.48 9.82
N CYS A 19 2.70 1.67 9.21
CA CYS A 19 3.58 1.98 8.09
C CYS A 19 4.72 2.89 8.57
N ALA A 20 5.96 2.50 8.25
CA ALA A 20 7.16 3.28 8.55
C ALA A 20 7.80 3.80 7.26
N TRP A 21 8.24 5.06 7.29
CA TRP A 21 8.83 5.76 6.16
C TRP A 21 10.12 6.41 6.62
N ILE A 22 11.18 6.26 5.84
CA ILE A 22 12.43 6.99 6.08
C ILE A 22 12.47 8.14 5.09
N GLU A 23 12.41 9.37 5.59
CA GLU A 23 12.59 10.56 4.77
C GLU A 23 14.08 10.87 4.65
N PRO A 24 14.69 10.80 3.44
CA PRO A 24 16.12 11.04 3.28
C PRO A 24 16.51 12.51 3.48
N LYS A 25 15.54 13.44 3.46
CA LYS A 25 15.75 14.88 3.67
C LYS A 25 15.69 15.20 5.16
N ASP A 26 16.61 16.05 5.65
CA ASP A 26 16.75 16.45 7.06
C ASP A 26 16.99 15.30 8.04
N GLY A 27 18.12 14.58 7.88
CA GLY A 27 18.66 13.72 8.94
C GLY A 27 18.00 12.35 9.10
N HIS A 28 17.45 11.78 8.01
CA HIS A 28 16.87 10.43 8.01
C HIS A 28 15.70 10.26 8.99
N ARG A 29 14.78 11.23 9.03
CA ARG A 29 13.67 11.17 9.97
C ARG A 29 12.74 10.00 9.63
N VAL A 30 12.46 9.17 10.63
CA VAL A 30 11.51 8.07 10.49
C VAL A 30 10.12 8.59 10.84
N LYS A 31 9.17 8.45 9.92
CA LYS A 31 7.74 8.73 10.15
C LYS A 31 6.99 7.42 10.30
N TYR A 32 6.05 7.40 11.24
CA TYR A 32 5.14 6.30 11.46
C TYR A 32 3.70 6.77 11.25
N VAL A 33 2.92 5.97 10.53
CA VAL A 33 1.47 6.16 10.37
C VAL A 33 0.80 4.85 10.74
N ALA A 34 -0.24 4.90 11.56
CA ALA A 34 -0.96 3.70 12.00
C ALA A 34 -2.48 3.91 11.91
N GLY A 35 -3.20 2.86 11.53
CA GLY A 35 -4.66 2.86 11.43
C GLY A 35 -5.20 1.56 10.87
N SER A 36 -6.53 1.43 10.81
CA SER A 36 -7.19 0.28 10.18
C SER A 36 -7.03 0.30 8.66
N ILE A 37 -7.25 -0.84 8.01
CA ILE A 37 -7.19 -0.94 6.54
C ILE A 37 -8.26 -0.10 5.82
N GLU A 38 -9.35 0.21 6.51
CA GLU A 38 -10.42 1.09 6.04
C GLU A 38 -10.04 2.57 6.11
N ASN A 39 -9.00 2.93 6.87
CA ASN A 39 -8.52 4.30 6.91
C ASN A 39 -8.00 4.70 5.52
N PRO A 40 -8.51 5.79 4.89
CA PRO A 40 -8.14 6.17 3.53
C PRO A 40 -6.63 6.42 3.34
N GLU A 41 -5.94 6.90 4.38
CA GLU A 41 -4.50 7.15 4.35
C GLU A 41 -3.69 5.85 4.38
N ILE A 42 -4.10 4.89 5.22
CA ILE A 42 -3.48 3.56 5.30
C ILE A 42 -3.76 2.79 4.02
N ASN A 43 -5.01 2.78 3.54
CA ASN A 43 -5.40 2.11 2.31
C ASN A 43 -4.58 2.58 1.12
N ARG A 44 -4.43 3.90 0.96
CA ARG A 44 -3.59 4.49 -0.10
C ARG A 44 -2.11 4.12 0.07
N THR A 45 -1.59 4.13 1.30
CA THR A 45 -0.20 3.75 1.58
C THR A 45 0.04 2.29 1.19
N VAL A 46 -0.87 1.42 1.59
CA VAL A 46 -0.88 0.00 1.27
C VAL A 46 -0.91 -0.22 -0.23
N LEU A 47 -1.82 0.43 -0.96
CA LEU A 47 -1.89 0.37 -2.42
C LEU A 47 -0.57 0.82 -3.06
N ASN A 48 0.00 1.93 -2.58
CA ASN A 48 1.30 2.40 -3.07
C ASN A 48 2.43 1.39 -2.86
N VAL A 49 2.43 0.68 -1.72
CA VAL A 49 3.43 -0.35 -1.39
C VAL A 49 3.22 -1.64 -2.18
N LEU A 50 1.96 -2.03 -2.44
CA LEU A 50 1.60 -3.23 -3.21
C LEU A 50 1.90 -3.10 -4.69
N GLU A 51 1.64 -1.92 -5.25
CA GLU A 51 1.61 -1.70 -6.70
C GLU A 51 2.81 -0.88 -7.18
N GLY A 52 3.51 -0.18 -6.28
CA GLY A 52 4.67 0.62 -6.64
C GLY A 52 4.31 2.00 -7.20
N THR A 53 3.24 2.63 -6.68
CA THR A 53 2.60 3.93 -7.04
C THR A 53 1.34 3.82 -7.91
N ARG A 54 0.39 4.78 -7.77
CA ARG A 54 -0.90 4.82 -8.51
C ARG A 54 -0.81 4.50 -10.02
N PRO A 55 0.20 4.95 -10.78
CA PRO A 55 0.32 4.60 -12.20
C PRO A 55 0.40 3.09 -12.47
N ALA A 56 0.92 2.31 -11.54
CA ALA A 56 0.98 0.85 -11.68
C ALA A 56 -0.39 0.19 -11.47
N PHE A 57 -1.23 0.77 -10.60
CA PHE A 57 -2.63 0.38 -10.40
C PHE A 57 -3.47 0.68 -11.64
N ASP A 58 -3.33 1.89 -12.20
CA ASP A 58 -4.00 2.28 -13.44
C ASP A 58 -3.60 1.33 -14.60
N ASN A 59 -2.33 0.93 -14.68
CA ASN A 59 -1.84 -0.04 -15.67
C ASN A 59 -2.40 -1.46 -15.48
N ARG A 60 -2.65 -1.87 -14.23
CA ARG A 60 -3.26 -3.17 -13.92
C ARG A 60 -4.74 -3.19 -14.22
N GLU A 61 -5.47 -2.15 -13.78
CA GLU A 61 -6.89 -1.97 -14.07
C GLU A 61 -7.14 -1.93 -15.59
N ALA A 62 -6.32 -1.20 -16.35
CA ALA A 62 -6.39 -1.18 -17.81
C ALA A 62 -6.16 -2.57 -18.44
N LYS A 63 -5.30 -3.41 -17.85
CA LYS A 63 -5.07 -4.79 -18.31
C LYS A 63 -6.28 -5.69 -18.06
N TYR A 64 -6.89 -5.60 -16.88
CA TYR A 64 -8.07 -6.40 -16.54
C TYR A 64 -9.29 -5.98 -17.37
N LEU A 65 -9.50 -4.67 -17.55
CA LEU A 65 -10.55 -4.15 -18.41
C LEU A 65 -10.32 -4.54 -19.88
N ALA A 66 -9.08 -4.59 -20.36
CA ALA A 66 -8.78 -5.00 -21.74
C ALA A 66 -9.00 -6.51 -21.99
N ASP A 67 -8.77 -7.36 -20.98
CA ASP A 67 -8.97 -8.82 -21.08
C ASP A 67 -10.47 -9.22 -21.06
N GLU A 68 -11.35 -8.40 -20.48
CA GLU A 68 -12.81 -8.67 -20.48
C GLU A 68 -13.53 -8.29 -21.79
N ILE A 69 -12.86 -7.58 -22.71
CA ILE A 69 -13.43 -7.17 -24.01
C ILE A 69 -12.77 -7.88 -25.21
N GLY A 70 -11.96 -8.91 -24.95
CA GLY A 70 -11.25 -9.72 -25.94
C GLY A 70 -11.96 -11.02 -26.31
#